data_AF-A0A6P7S7T0-F1
#
_entry.id   AF-A0A6P7S7T0-F1
#
_cell.length_a   1.000
_cell.length_b   1.000
_cell.length_c   1.000
_cell.angle_alpha   90.00
_cell.angle_beta   90.00
_cell.angle_gamma   90.00
#
_symmetry.space_group_name_H-M   'P 1'
#
loop_
_entity.id
_entity.type
_entity.pdbx_description
1 polymer ?
#
loop_
_entity_poly.entity_id
_entity_poly.type
_entity_poly.pdbx_seq_one_letter_code
_entity_poly.pdbx_strand_id
1 'polypeptide(L)'
;METSKKDTGPWHLTATGEIGVRRDPMLSNELLLRPDLGKRRMRSYTVPSHWIYGLEYPQGCGTVSQALRGWDLPTDFISTPLKPQTVSVRNYIALNKDCVQRGIVTAPEQRSFRQLYDIRNTITKGHAGRFEKMEFPIETTFGMPVRPSTPIQEVIGNKFGTMWVQEKKDEFARRTQREAHKQNRQSAVYKTRANMLAQYQQPTKEPELWKLPRFTKCAQPHLETFRSEAKKNQAMAKQELDKIPRLGTTQQGIYTAAYH
;
A
#
# COMPACT_ATOMS: atom_id res chain seq x y z
N MET A 1 34.17 -58.41 -46.68
CA MET A 1 34.11 -57.38 -45.62
C MET A 1 34.02 -56.03 -46.30
N GLU A 2 32.79 -55.58 -46.57
CA GLU A 2 32.56 -54.29 -47.22
C GLU A 2 32.79 -53.16 -46.21
N THR A 3 33.73 -52.27 -46.52
CA THR A 3 34.02 -51.08 -45.74
C THR A 3 32.87 -50.09 -45.89
N SER A 4 32.04 -49.97 -44.86
CA SER A 4 30.96 -48.98 -44.78
C SER A 4 31.50 -47.57 -45.04
N LYS A 5 31.02 -46.93 -46.11
CA LYS A 5 31.32 -45.54 -46.44
C LYS A 5 30.85 -44.67 -45.28
N LYS A 6 31.78 -44.02 -44.57
CA LYS A 6 31.44 -43.03 -43.55
C LYS A 6 30.70 -41.88 -44.24
N ASP A 7 29.43 -41.67 -43.89
CA ASP A 7 28.64 -40.54 -44.35
C ASP A 7 29.36 -39.23 -44.00
N THR A 8 29.76 -38.46 -45.02
CA THR A 8 30.47 -37.18 -44.86
C THR A 8 29.52 -35.99 -44.71
N GLY A 9 28.20 -36.21 -44.73
CA GLY A 9 27.18 -35.18 -44.57
C GLY A 9 27.00 -34.71 -43.12
N PRO A 10 26.33 -33.57 -42.86
CA PRO A 10 26.17 -32.99 -41.52
C PRO A 10 25.44 -33.91 -40.52
N TRP A 11 24.79 -34.96 -41.02
CA TRP A 11 24.03 -35.95 -40.27
C TRP A 11 24.87 -36.98 -39.51
N HIS A 12 26.18 -37.08 -39.78
CA HIS A 12 27.09 -37.96 -39.03
C HIS A 12 27.12 -37.64 -37.53
N LEU A 13 26.80 -36.39 -37.18
CA LEU A 13 26.71 -35.92 -35.79
C LEU A 13 25.42 -36.35 -35.11
N THR A 14 24.39 -36.78 -35.84
CA THR A 14 23.11 -37.18 -35.23
C THR A 14 23.10 -38.67 -34.92
N ALA A 15 22.42 -39.08 -33.84
CA ALA A 15 22.27 -40.51 -33.53
C ALA A 15 21.61 -41.32 -34.65
N THR A 16 20.78 -40.66 -35.49
CA THR A 16 20.14 -41.23 -36.68
C THR A 16 21.04 -41.31 -37.91
N GLY A 17 22.33 -40.98 -37.80
CA GLY A 17 23.30 -41.15 -38.89
C GLY A 17 23.32 -42.58 -39.44
N GLU A 18 22.92 -43.58 -38.64
CA GLU A 18 22.93 -45.00 -39.02
C GLU A 18 21.53 -45.59 -39.25
N ILE A 19 20.48 -45.08 -38.59
CA ILE A 19 19.10 -45.64 -38.67
C ILE A 19 18.06 -44.52 -38.43
N GLY A 20 17.01 -44.45 -39.26
CA GLY A 20 15.83 -43.59 -39.07
C GLY A 20 15.65 -42.45 -40.08
N VAL A 21 14.49 -41.77 -40.02
CA VAL A 21 14.15 -40.65 -40.91
C VAL A 21 14.90 -39.38 -40.51
N ARG A 22 15.69 -38.83 -41.44
CA ARG A 22 16.45 -37.58 -41.27
C ARG A 22 15.52 -36.37 -41.37
N ARG A 23 15.58 -35.45 -40.41
CA ARG A 23 14.78 -34.21 -40.39
C ARG A 23 15.65 -33.01 -40.04
N ASP A 24 15.50 -31.91 -40.76
CA ASP A 24 16.22 -30.63 -40.54
C ASP A 24 16.27 -30.14 -39.08
N PRO A 25 15.16 -30.16 -38.29
CA PRO A 25 15.22 -29.74 -36.89
C PRO A 25 16.13 -30.60 -36.01
N MET A 26 16.52 -31.80 -36.43
CA MET A 26 17.42 -32.65 -35.66
C MET A 26 18.84 -32.10 -35.58
N LEU A 27 19.27 -31.30 -36.56
CA LEU A 27 20.55 -30.58 -36.51
C LEU A 27 20.50 -29.37 -35.58
N SER A 28 19.30 -28.84 -35.31
CA SER A 28 19.08 -27.72 -34.39
C SER A 28 18.90 -28.14 -32.93
N ASN A 29 18.70 -29.43 -32.64
CA ASN A 29 18.43 -29.94 -31.30
C ASN A 29 19.71 -30.53 -30.65
N GLU A 30 20.20 -29.87 -29.60
CA GLU A 30 21.42 -30.28 -28.88
C GLU A 30 21.36 -31.72 -28.37
N LEU A 31 20.18 -32.21 -27.96
CA LEU A 31 20.02 -33.56 -27.39
C LEU A 31 20.22 -34.68 -28.41
N LEU A 32 20.02 -34.38 -29.70
CA LEU A 32 20.10 -35.35 -30.79
C LEU A 32 21.50 -35.40 -31.42
N LEU A 33 22.35 -34.41 -31.10
CA LEU A 33 23.73 -34.32 -31.56
C LEU A 33 24.67 -35.09 -30.62
N ARG A 34 25.49 -35.96 -31.20
CA ARG A 34 26.56 -36.67 -30.53
C ARG A 34 27.80 -35.77 -30.46
N PRO A 35 28.59 -35.87 -29.37
CA PRO A 35 29.84 -35.15 -29.26
C PRO A 35 30.87 -35.73 -30.25
N ASP A 36 31.46 -34.85 -31.05
CA ASP A 36 32.55 -35.19 -31.96
C ASP A 36 33.88 -35.20 -31.20
N LEU A 37 34.62 -36.31 -31.31
CA LEU A 37 35.91 -36.43 -30.64
C LEU A 37 36.90 -35.39 -31.17
N GLY A 38 37.56 -34.66 -30.28
CA GLY A 38 38.53 -33.61 -30.63
C GLY A 38 37.93 -32.27 -31.03
N LYS A 39 36.60 -32.14 -31.08
CA LYS A 39 35.92 -30.84 -31.28
C LYS A 39 35.24 -30.38 -30.00
N ARG A 40 34.99 -29.07 -29.90
CA ARG A 40 34.13 -28.53 -28.84
C ARG A 40 32.70 -29.06 -29.02
N ARG A 41 32.00 -29.29 -27.90
CA ARG A 41 30.58 -29.65 -27.91
C ARG A 41 29.77 -28.56 -28.65
N MET A 42 29.07 -28.95 -29.71
CA MET A 42 28.20 -28.04 -30.47
C MET A 42 26.83 -27.98 -29.78
N ARG A 43 26.31 -26.77 -29.56
CA ARG A 43 24.98 -26.53 -28.98
C ARG A 43 23.93 -26.12 -30.01
N SER A 44 24.18 -26.43 -31.28
CA SER A 44 23.27 -26.22 -32.42
C SER A 44 22.69 -24.79 -32.58
N TYR A 45 23.30 -23.77 -31.98
CA TYR A 45 22.92 -22.38 -32.20
C TYR A 45 23.40 -21.88 -33.56
N THR A 46 22.50 -21.26 -34.32
CA THR A 46 22.84 -20.57 -35.55
C THR A 46 23.25 -19.15 -35.20
N VAL A 47 24.50 -18.79 -35.50
CA VAL A 47 25.03 -17.44 -35.32
C VAL A 47 25.21 -16.80 -36.70
N PRO A 48 24.87 -15.51 -36.88
CA PRO A 48 25.10 -14.82 -38.15
C PRO A 48 26.57 -14.83 -38.57
N SER A 49 26.83 -14.87 -39.88
CA SER A 49 28.20 -14.99 -40.44
C SER A 49 29.16 -13.85 -40.06
N HIS A 50 28.65 -12.68 -39.66
CA HIS A 50 29.44 -11.49 -39.32
C HIS A 50 29.24 -11.05 -37.86
N TRP A 51 28.91 -11.99 -36.98
CA TRP A 51 28.73 -11.69 -35.55
C TRP A 51 30.08 -11.53 -34.85
N ILE A 52 30.33 -10.36 -34.28
CA ILE A 52 31.47 -10.13 -33.39
C ILE A 52 31.02 -10.49 -31.98
N TYR A 53 31.70 -11.45 -31.36
CA TYR A 53 31.45 -11.79 -29.96
C TYR A 53 32.09 -10.73 -29.05
N GLY A 54 31.35 -10.34 -28.02
CA GLY A 54 31.78 -9.32 -27.06
C GLY A 54 30.98 -8.03 -27.22
N LEU A 55 31.26 -7.07 -26.34
CA LEU A 55 30.71 -5.73 -26.43
C LEU A 55 31.64 -4.91 -27.31
N GLU A 56 31.13 -4.35 -28.41
CA GLU A 56 31.87 -3.33 -29.13
C GLU A 56 31.92 -2.06 -28.27
N TYR A 57 33.11 -1.48 -28.14
CA TYR A 57 33.22 -0.15 -27.54
C TYR A 57 32.74 0.87 -28.56
N PRO A 58 31.73 1.69 -28.24
CA PRO A 58 31.26 2.71 -29.15
C PRO A 58 32.41 3.67 -29.47
N GLN A 59 32.80 3.72 -30.75
CA GLN A 59 33.79 4.67 -31.23
C GLN A 59 33.17 6.06 -31.14
N GLY A 60 33.69 6.94 -30.28
CA GLY A 60 33.31 8.36 -30.24
C GLY A 60 32.73 8.90 -28.93
N CYS A 61 32.62 8.11 -27.86
CA CYS A 61 32.23 8.61 -26.55
C CYS A 61 33.43 8.65 -25.59
N GLY A 62 33.74 9.84 -25.06
CA GLY A 62 34.68 10.00 -23.94
C GLY A 62 36.12 10.35 -24.32
N THR A 63 36.37 10.93 -25.50
CA THR A 63 37.70 11.42 -25.86
C THR A 63 38.14 12.54 -24.90
N VAL A 64 39.45 12.65 -24.64
CA VAL A 64 40.04 13.69 -23.76
C VAL A 64 39.59 15.10 -24.14
N SER A 65 39.43 15.39 -25.43
CA SER A 65 38.93 16.67 -25.92
C SER A 65 37.49 16.98 -25.47
N GLN A 66 36.65 15.95 -25.36
CA GLN A 66 35.26 16.04 -24.89
C GLN A 66 35.19 16.20 -23.37
N ALA A 67 36.13 15.58 -22.63
CA ALA A 67 36.27 15.80 -21.19
C ALA A 67 36.76 17.22 -20.85
N LEU A 68 37.66 17.79 -21.66
CA LEU A 68 38.22 19.13 -21.45
C LEU A 68 37.28 20.26 -21.89
N ARG A 69 36.43 20.03 -22.90
CA ARG A 69 35.48 21.05 -23.41
C ARG A 69 34.24 21.25 -22.53
N GLY A 70 34.07 20.43 -21.48
CA GLY A 70 32.85 20.41 -20.68
C GLY A 70 31.79 19.52 -21.31
N TRP A 71 30.89 19.01 -20.48
CA TRP A 71 29.80 18.16 -20.94
C TRP A 71 28.82 19.03 -21.74
N ASP A 72 28.73 18.83 -23.05
CA ASP A 72 27.62 19.33 -23.87
C ASP A 72 26.35 18.60 -23.44
N LEU A 73 25.81 18.99 -22.28
CA LEU A 73 24.50 18.55 -21.82
C LEU A 73 23.48 19.33 -22.66
N PRO A 74 22.65 18.65 -23.47
CA PRO A 74 21.50 19.30 -24.08
C PRO A 74 20.68 19.96 -22.97
N THR A 75 20.34 21.23 -23.13
CA THR A 75 19.64 22.04 -22.10
C THR A 75 18.29 21.42 -21.67
N ASP A 76 17.78 20.48 -22.45
CA ASP A 76 16.61 19.65 -22.16
C ASP A 76 16.78 18.72 -20.93
N PHE A 77 18.03 18.37 -20.56
CA PHE A 77 18.33 17.53 -19.40
C PHE A 77 18.33 18.27 -18.06
N ILE A 78 18.44 19.60 -18.06
CA ILE A 78 18.61 20.39 -16.83
C ILE A 78 17.25 20.86 -16.27
N SER A 79 16.21 20.94 -17.11
CA SER A 79 14.89 21.46 -16.71
C SER A 79 13.79 20.41 -16.55
N THR A 80 14.02 19.17 -16.98
CA THR A 80 13.08 18.08 -16.71
C THR A 80 13.58 17.31 -15.48
N PRO A 81 12.91 17.39 -14.30
CA PRO A 81 13.22 16.45 -13.24
C PRO A 81 13.07 15.07 -13.88
N LEU A 82 14.13 14.24 -13.83
CA LEU A 82 14.11 12.87 -14.35
C LEU A 82 12.77 12.28 -13.95
N LYS A 83 11.84 12.17 -14.91
CA LYS A 83 10.57 11.50 -14.64
C LYS A 83 11.04 10.11 -14.23
N PRO A 84 10.83 9.70 -12.97
CA PRO A 84 11.28 8.39 -12.55
C PRO A 84 10.67 7.44 -13.55
N GLN A 85 11.52 6.66 -14.20
CA GLN A 85 11.12 5.73 -15.23
C GLN A 85 10.07 4.85 -14.58
N THR A 86 8.80 5.19 -14.81
CA THR A 86 7.69 4.49 -14.18
C THR A 86 7.74 3.11 -14.79
N VAL A 87 8.25 2.15 -14.03
CA VAL A 87 8.18 0.73 -14.36
C VAL A 87 6.71 0.39 -14.36
N SER A 88 6.12 0.59 -15.53
CA SER A 88 4.70 0.43 -15.76
C SER A 88 4.45 -1.06 -15.89
N VAL A 89 4.04 -1.67 -14.77
CA VAL A 89 3.75 -3.10 -14.72
C VAL A 89 2.50 -3.38 -15.56
N ARG A 90 2.54 -4.45 -16.36
CA ARG A 90 1.43 -4.86 -17.21
C ARG A 90 0.18 -5.16 -16.36
N ASN A 91 -0.97 -4.63 -16.77
CA ASN A 91 -2.23 -4.81 -16.06
C ASN A 91 -2.96 -6.06 -16.57
N TYR A 92 -2.70 -7.21 -15.94
CA TYR A 92 -3.36 -8.47 -16.31
C TYR A 92 -4.87 -8.47 -16.09
N ILE A 93 -5.40 -7.67 -15.15
CA ILE A 93 -6.84 -7.62 -14.87
C ILE A 93 -7.58 -6.94 -16.01
N ALA A 94 -7.10 -5.75 -16.42
CA ALA A 94 -7.69 -5.04 -17.56
C ALA A 94 -7.56 -5.83 -18.86
N LEU A 95 -6.41 -6.48 -19.05
CA LEU A 95 -6.14 -7.30 -20.23
C LEU A 95 -7.03 -8.54 -20.28
N ASN A 96 -7.21 -9.25 -19.16
CA ASN A 96 -8.14 -10.38 -19.09
C ASN A 96 -9.61 -9.94 -19.26
N LYS A 97 -9.98 -8.76 -18.75
CA LYS A 97 -11.31 -8.19 -18.98
C LYS A 97 -11.56 -7.96 -20.48
N ASP A 98 -10.59 -7.38 -21.18
CA ASP A 98 -10.69 -7.14 -22.63
C ASP A 98 -10.70 -8.46 -23.44
N CYS A 99 -9.91 -9.47 -23.03
CA CYS A 99 -10.01 -10.82 -23.60
C CYS A 99 -11.45 -11.35 -23.54
N VAL A 100 -12.08 -11.29 -22.36
CA VAL A 100 -13.44 -11.81 -22.15
C VAL A 100 -14.47 -10.99 -22.94
N GLN A 101 -14.32 -9.66 -23.00
CA GLN A 101 -15.19 -8.80 -23.80
C GLN A 101 -15.14 -9.12 -25.30
N ARG A 102 -14.01 -9.63 -25.78
CA ARG A 102 -13.81 -10.04 -27.18
C ARG A 102 -14.10 -11.53 -27.43
N GLY A 103 -14.59 -12.26 -26.43
CA GLY A 103 -14.91 -13.68 -26.54
C GLY A 103 -13.70 -14.62 -26.50
N ILE A 104 -12.52 -14.13 -26.10
CA ILE A 104 -11.29 -14.93 -25.99
C ILE A 104 -11.22 -15.59 -24.62
N VAL A 105 -11.68 -16.84 -24.54
CA VAL A 105 -11.80 -17.59 -23.28
C VAL A 105 -10.70 -18.66 -23.14
N THR A 106 -10.08 -19.07 -24.24
CA THR A 106 -9.12 -20.17 -24.27
C THR A 106 -7.72 -19.72 -23.82
N ALA A 107 -7.06 -20.49 -22.96
CA ALA A 107 -5.75 -20.15 -22.40
C ALA A 107 -4.64 -19.81 -23.44
N PRO A 108 -4.42 -20.61 -24.51
CA PRO A 108 -3.47 -20.25 -25.57
C PRO A 108 -3.83 -18.95 -26.29
N GLU A 109 -5.11 -18.69 -26.55
CA GLU A 109 -5.56 -17.47 -27.22
C GLU A 109 -5.35 -16.24 -26.31
N GLN A 110 -5.64 -16.37 -25.02
CA GLN A 110 -5.34 -15.33 -24.03
C GLN A 110 -3.84 -15.05 -23.94
N ARG A 111 -2.99 -16.06 -24.13
CA ARG A 111 -1.53 -15.89 -24.17
C ARG A 111 -1.10 -15.08 -25.38
N SER A 112 -1.61 -15.41 -26.57
CA SER A 112 -1.35 -14.64 -27.79
C SER A 112 -1.90 -13.22 -27.70
N PHE A 113 -3.09 -13.06 -27.12
CA PHE A 113 -3.70 -11.75 -26.89
C PHE A 113 -2.84 -10.86 -25.97
N ARG A 114 -2.27 -11.43 -24.90
CA ARG A 114 -1.29 -10.74 -24.03
C ARG A 114 -0.01 -10.35 -24.76
N GLN A 115 0.37 -11.00 -25.85
CA GLN A 115 1.54 -10.58 -26.63
C GLN A 115 1.22 -9.39 -27.54
N LEU A 116 0.01 -9.36 -28.11
CA LEU A 116 -0.43 -8.34 -29.06
C LEU A 116 -0.89 -7.03 -28.38
N TYR A 117 -1.54 -7.14 -27.22
CA TYR A 117 -2.10 -5.98 -26.52
C TYR A 117 -1.29 -5.66 -25.26
N ASP A 118 -0.86 -4.41 -25.11
CA ASP A 118 -0.07 -3.95 -23.97
C ASP A 118 -0.81 -2.88 -23.14
N ILE A 119 -1.57 -3.34 -22.15
CA ILE A 119 -2.23 -2.48 -21.17
C ILE A 119 -1.36 -2.44 -19.92
N ARG A 120 -0.93 -1.25 -19.48
CA ARG A 120 -0.01 -1.05 -18.36
C ARG A 120 -0.63 -0.22 -17.25
N ASN A 121 -0.27 -0.52 -16.01
CA ASN A 121 -0.61 0.27 -14.84
C ASN A 121 0.33 1.47 -14.72
N THR A 122 -0.25 2.65 -14.52
CA THR A 122 0.48 3.79 -13.99
C THR A 122 0.65 3.57 -12.49
N ILE A 123 1.77 2.97 -12.08
CA ILE A 123 2.09 2.86 -10.65
C ILE A 123 2.44 4.26 -10.17
N THR A 124 1.49 4.92 -9.51
CA THR A 124 1.77 6.09 -8.70
C THR A 124 2.63 5.64 -7.51
N LYS A 125 3.65 6.44 -7.20
CA LYS A 125 4.83 6.16 -6.34
C LYS A 125 4.53 5.51 -4.98
N GLY A 126 3.29 5.47 -4.49
CA GLY A 126 2.92 4.89 -3.20
C GLY A 126 2.85 3.36 -3.14
N HIS A 127 2.78 2.65 -4.28
CA HIS A 127 2.69 1.17 -4.28
C HIS A 127 3.94 0.44 -4.78
N ALA A 128 4.89 1.14 -5.41
CA ALA A 128 6.15 0.55 -5.88
C ALA A 128 7.04 0.07 -4.72
N GLY A 129 6.98 0.75 -3.56
CA GLY A 129 7.79 0.41 -2.39
C GLY A 129 7.39 -0.88 -1.66
N ARG A 130 6.37 -1.61 -2.12
CA ARG A 130 5.99 -2.91 -1.52
C ARG A 130 6.75 -4.10 -2.11
N PHE A 131 7.46 -3.92 -3.23
CA PHE A 131 8.15 -5.00 -3.95
C PHE A 131 9.67 -4.87 -3.97
N GLU A 132 10.21 -3.75 -3.50
CA GLU A 132 11.64 -3.69 -3.19
C GLU A 132 11.85 -4.51 -1.91
N LYS A 133 12.53 -5.65 -2.03
CA LYS A 133 13.03 -6.37 -0.85
C LYS A 133 13.98 -5.42 -0.14
N MET A 134 13.51 -4.83 0.95
CA MET A 134 14.34 -4.06 1.84
C MET A 134 15.38 -5.02 2.44
N GLU A 135 16.64 -4.89 1.99
CA GLU A 135 17.74 -5.68 2.53
C GLU A 135 18.15 -5.05 3.88
N PHE A 136 17.98 -5.83 4.95
CA PHE A 136 18.39 -5.41 6.28
C PHE A 136 19.85 -5.84 6.51
N PRO A 137 20.71 -4.99 7.10
CA PRO A 137 22.04 -5.40 7.55
C PRO A 137 22.00 -6.64 8.45
N ILE A 138 23.04 -7.47 8.42
CA ILE A 138 23.11 -8.73 9.18
C ILE A 138 22.95 -8.51 10.70
N GLU A 139 23.37 -7.35 11.22
CA GLU A 139 23.22 -6.93 12.62
C GLU A 139 21.79 -6.48 12.99
N THR A 140 20.84 -6.51 12.04
CA THR A 140 19.47 -6.08 12.31
C THR A 140 18.78 -7.12 13.18
N THR A 141 18.57 -6.76 14.45
CA THR A 141 17.74 -7.57 15.34
C THR A 141 16.27 -7.27 15.07
N PHE A 142 15.51 -8.28 14.63
CA PHE A 142 14.07 -8.18 14.47
C PHE A 142 13.38 -8.50 15.80
N GLY A 143 12.52 -7.59 16.26
CA GLY A 143 11.79 -7.76 17.51
C GLY A 143 11.36 -6.41 18.08
N MET A 144 10.51 -6.46 19.10
CA MET A 144 10.17 -5.27 19.87
C MET A 144 11.29 -5.07 20.91
N PRO A 145 11.98 -3.91 20.94
CA PRO A 145 12.97 -3.66 21.98
C PRO A 145 12.30 -3.80 23.35
N VAL A 146 13.07 -4.20 24.36
CA VAL A 146 12.57 -4.29 25.73
C VAL A 146 11.95 -2.95 26.09
N ARG A 147 10.63 -2.95 26.36
CA ARG A 147 9.92 -1.74 26.76
C ARG A 147 10.60 -1.23 28.03
N PRO A 148 11.14 0.00 28.05
CA PRO A 148 11.74 0.53 29.26
C PRO A 148 10.68 0.53 30.37
N SER A 149 11.09 0.15 31.58
CA SER A 149 10.23 0.22 32.76
C SER A 149 9.65 1.63 32.87
N THR A 150 8.36 1.72 33.17
CA THR A 150 7.72 3.03 33.37
C THR A 150 8.46 3.77 34.49
N PRO A 151 9.02 4.97 34.23
CA PRO A 151 9.82 5.67 35.23
C PRO A 151 8.98 5.94 36.49
N ILE A 152 9.34 5.32 37.61
CA ILE A 152 8.53 5.37 38.83
C ILE A 152 8.33 6.80 39.36
N GLN A 153 9.33 7.65 39.16
CA GLN A 153 9.28 9.07 39.52
C GLN A 153 8.15 9.82 38.77
N GLU A 154 7.92 9.48 37.51
CA GLU A 154 6.88 10.10 36.69
C GLU A 154 5.47 9.61 37.07
N VAL A 155 5.37 8.35 37.51
CA VAL A 155 4.13 7.78 38.02
C VAL A 155 3.76 8.44 39.35
N ILE A 156 4.70 8.50 40.31
CA ILE A 156 4.49 9.14 41.61
C ILE A 156 4.19 10.63 41.43
N GLY A 157 4.86 11.30 40.49
CA GLY A 157 4.65 12.72 40.18
C GLY A 157 3.40 13.05 39.37
N ASN A 158 2.50 12.09 39.10
CA ASN A 158 1.29 12.27 38.30
C ASN A 158 1.54 12.87 36.88
N LYS A 159 2.73 12.64 36.31
CA LYS A 159 3.09 13.19 34.99
C LYS A 159 2.19 12.67 33.87
N PHE A 160 1.81 11.39 33.94
CA PHE A 160 0.92 10.80 32.94
C PHE A 160 -0.50 11.38 32.99
N GLY A 161 -0.99 11.73 34.18
CA GLY A 161 -2.27 12.42 34.34
C GLY A 161 -2.24 13.82 33.73
N THR A 162 -1.19 14.59 33.96
CA THR A 162 -1.04 15.94 33.38
C THR A 162 -0.86 15.89 31.86
N MET A 163 -0.07 14.94 31.34
CA MET A 163 0.08 14.72 29.90
C MET A 163 -1.25 14.36 29.23
N TRP A 164 -2.04 13.47 29.84
CA TRP A 164 -3.36 13.11 29.32
C TRP A 164 -4.32 14.31 29.29
N VAL A 165 -4.31 15.15 30.34
CA VAL A 165 -5.11 16.38 30.37
C VAL A 165 -4.70 17.32 29.24
N GLN A 166 -3.39 17.48 29.00
CA GLN A 166 -2.88 18.33 27.93
C GLN A 166 -3.24 17.78 26.55
N GLU A 167 -3.08 16.48 26.33
CA GLU A 167 -3.45 15.83 25.08
C GLU A 167 -4.94 16.02 24.76
N LYS A 168 -5.81 15.93 25.77
CA LYS A 168 -7.25 16.17 25.61
C LYS A 168 -7.56 17.63 25.28
N LYS A 169 -6.85 18.59 25.87
CA LYS A 169 -6.96 20.01 25.50
C LYS A 169 -6.52 20.24 24.06
N ASP A 170 -5.42 19.65 23.63
CA ASP A 170 -4.90 19.80 22.27
C ASP A 170 -5.78 19.10 21.22
N GLU A 171 -6.31 17.92 21.54
CA GLU A 171 -7.32 17.24 20.73
C GLU A 171 -8.58 18.11 20.56
N PHE A 172 -9.06 18.71 21.65
CA PHE A 172 -10.20 19.61 21.60
C PHE A 172 -9.91 20.86 20.75
N ALA A 173 -8.77 21.52 20.95
CA ALA A 173 -8.37 22.68 20.15
C ALA A 173 -8.32 22.34 18.64
N ARG A 174 -7.74 21.18 18.28
CA ARG A 174 -7.71 20.69 16.89
C ARG A 174 -9.10 20.44 16.32
N ARG A 175 -10.02 19.85 17.11
CA ARG A 175 -11.42 19.64 16.69
C ARG A 175 -12.12 20.97 16.46
N THR A 176 -12.01 21.91 17.39
CA THR A 176 -12.61 23.25 17.29
C THR A 176 -12.08 24.01 16.07
N GLN A 177 -10.77 23.97 15.81
CA GLN A 177 -10.18 24.57 14.60
C GLN A 177 -10.71 23.94 13.30
N ARG A 178 -10.84 22.60 13.26
CA ARG A 178 -11.42 21.89 12.11
C ARG A 178 -12.88 22.29 11.87
N GLU A 179 -13.67 22.38 12.94
CA GLU A 179 -15.07 22.82 12.84
C GLU A 179 -15.17 24.29 12.42
N ALA A 180 -14.35 25.19 12.96
CA ALA A 180 -14.28 26.59 12.51
C ALA A 180 -13.92 26.70 11.02
N HIS A 181 -12.95 25.92 10.56
CA HIS A 181 -12.57 25.90 9.13
C HIS A 181 -13.68 25.33 8.25
N LYS A 182 -14.44 24.31 8.70
CA LYS A 182 -15.63 23.81 8.02
C LYS A 182 -16.73 24.87 7.97
N GLN A 183 -16.99 25.56 9.08
CA GLN A 183 -18.00 26.61 9.14
C GLN A 183 -17.66 27.80 8.24
N ASN A 184 -16.39 28.21 8.18
CA ASN A 184 -15.96 29.27 7.25
C ASN A 184 -16.16 28.86 5.77
N ARG A 185 -15.89 27.59 5.43
CA ARG A 185 -16.22 27.06 4.10
C ARG A 185 -17.72 27.00 3.82
N GLN A 186 -18.54 26.74 4.83
CA GLN A 186 -19.99 26.65 4.71
C GLN A 186 -20.69 28.02 4.75
N SER A 187 -20.11 29.04 5.40
CA SER A 187 -20.69 30.39 5.46
C SER A 187 -20.65 31.11 4.12
N ALA A 188 -19.74 30.72 3.23
CA ALA A 188 -19.70 31.18 1.84
C ALA A 188 -20.88 30.67 0.99
N VAL A 189 -21.62 29.65 1.46
CA VAL A 189 -22.77 29.07 0.76
C VAL A 189 -24.06 29.46 1.49
N TYR A 190 -24.98 30.14 0.80
CA TYR A 190 -26.30 30.46 1.36
C TYR A 190 -27.03 29.17 1.79
N LYS A 191 -27.48 29.12 3.06
CA LYS A 191 -28.25 28.00 3.58
C LYS A 191 -29.69 28.07 3.09
N THR A 192 -30.12 27.10 2.29
CA THR A 192 -31.53 26.96 1.89
C THR A 192 -32.38 26.41 3.04
N ARG A 193 -33.70 26.68 3.01
CA ARG A 193 -34.66 26.20 4.01
C ARG A 193 -34.63 24.67 4.21
N ALA A 194 -34.42 23.91 3.13
CA ALA A 194 -34.27 22.45 3.19
C ALA A 194 -33.03 22.02 3.98
N ASN A 195 -31.90 22.72 3.81
CA ASN A 195 -30.66 22.43 4.54
C ASN A 195 -30.79 22.76 6.04
N MET A 196 -31.51 23.84 6.39
CA MET A 196 -31.82 24.17 7.79
C MET A 196 -32.72 23.11 8.44
N LEU A 197 -33.76 22.65 7.74
CA LEU A 197 -34.64 21.59 8.23
C LEU A 197 -33.91 20.24 8.38
N ALA A 198 -32.94 19.94 7.51
CA ALA A 198 -32.12 18.74 7.61
C ALA A 198 -31.11 18.79 8.78
N GLN A 199 -30.60 19.98 9.12
CA GLN A 199 -29.69 20.18 10.26
C GLN A 199 -30.42 20.20 11.60
N TYR A 200 -31.71 20.55 11.62
CA TYR A 200 -32.53 20.53 12.82
C TYR A 200 -32.83 19.09 13.24
N GLN A 201 -32.06 18.59 14.20
CA GLN A 201 -32.44 17.38 14.93
C GLN A 201 -33.39 17.78 16.04
N GLN A 202 -34.58 17.19 16.05
CA GLN A 202 -35.48 17.33 17.20
C GLN A 202 -34.73 16.85 18.45
N PRO A 203 -34.81 17.57 19.58
CA PRO A 203 -34.20 17.13 20.82
C PRO A 203 -34.76 15.75 21.16
N THR A 204 -33.97 14.73 20.86
CA THR A 204 -34.35 13.34 21.09
C THR A 204 -34.22 13.15 22.58
N LYS A 205 -35.28 12.70 23.25
CA LYS A 205 -35.20 12.31 24.66
C LYS A 205 -34.03 11.35 24.79
N GLU A 206 -33.09 11.64 25.69
CA GLU A 206 -31.93 10.77 25.89
C GLU A 206 -32.43 9.33 26.07
N PRO A 207 -31.85 8.36 25.36
CA PRO A 207 -32.30 6.99 25.45
C PRO A 207 -32.20 6.55 26.90
N GLU A 208 -33.33 6.16 27.49
CA GLU A 208 -33.33 5.67 28.86
C GLU A 208 -32.35 4.51 28.96
N LEU A 209 -31.38 4.62 29.87
CA LEU A 209 -30.47 3.52 30.16
C LEU A 209 -31.31 2.28 30.50
N TRP A 210 -30.89 1.12 30.01
CA TRP A 210 -31.59 -0.14 30.28
C TRP A 210 -31.72 -0.36 31.79
N LYS A 211 -32.98 -0.55 32.25
CA LYS A 211 -33.32 -0.86 33.64
C LYS A 211 -33.99 -2.23 33.69
N LEU A 212 -33.66 -3.02 34.70
CA LEU A 212 -34.35 -4.29 34.94
C LEU A 212 -35.85 -4.03 35.22
N PRO A 213 -36.78 -4.87 34.71
CA PRO A 213 -38.23 -4.66 34.90
C PRO A 213 -38.68 -4.58 36.37
N ARG A 214 -37.95 -5.23 37.29
CA ARG A 214 -38.23 -5.16 38.73
C ARG A 214 -37.99 -3.74 39.28
N PHE A 215 -37.02 -3.01 38.72
CA PHE A 215 -36.68 -1.65 39.16
C PHE A 215 -37.57 -0.56 38.57
N THR A 216 -38.34 -0.85 37.51
CA THR A 216 -39.28 0.13 36.93
C THR A 216 -40.65 0.10 37.62
N LYS A 217 -41.11 -1.08 38.05
CA LYS A 217 -42.47 -1.25 38.62
C LYS A 217 -42.52 -1.35 40.13
N CYS A 218 -41.50 -1.91 40.77
CA CYS A 218 -41.56 -2.33 42.18
C CYS A 218 -40.38 -1.85 43.03
N ALA A 219 -39.52 -0.96 42.51
CA ALA A 219 -38.47 -0.35 43.31
C ALA A 219 -39.05 0.74 44.20
N GLN A 220 -39.54 0.34 45.36
CA GLN A 220 -39.61 1.26 46.49
C GLN A 220 -38.27 1.20 47.22
N PRO A 221 -37.64 2.35 47.49
CA PRO A 221 -36.42 2.38 48.29
C PRO A 221 -36.73 1.81 49.67
N HIS A 222 -35.97 0.79 50.08
CA HIS A 222 -36.09 0.20 51.41
C HIS A 222 -35.70 1.18 52.53
N LEU A 223 -34.94 2.22 52.18
CA LEU A 223 -34.46 3.24 53.10
C LEU A 223 -34.50 4.60 52.40
N GLU A 224 -35.26 5.54 52.95
CA GLU A 224 -35.25 6.95 52.55
C GLU A 224 -34.40 7.72 53.57
N THR A 225 -33.18 8.09 53.18
CA THR A 225 -32.24 8.80 54.05
C THR A 225 -32.48 10.31 54.07
N PHE A 226 -33.39 10.81 53.23
CA PHE A 226 -33.72 12.23 53.18
C PHE A 226 -34.67 12.62 54.31
N ARG A 227 -34.37 13.75 54.96
CA ARG A 227 -35.14 14.28 56.08
C ARG A 227 -36.56 14.72 55.70
N SER A 228 -36.79 15.07 54.44
CA SER A 228 -38.11 15.41 53.87
C SER A 228 -38.10 15.25 52.35
N GLU A 229 -39.28 15.09 51.75
CA GLU A 229 -39.44 14.96 50.31
C GLU A 229 -38.99 16.23 49.55
N ALA A 230 -39.22 17.41 50.14
CA ALA A 230 -38.69 18.67 49.61
C ALA A 230 -37.15 18.69 49.52
N LYS A 231 -36.47 18.13 50.53
CA LYS A 231 -35.00 18.02 50.53
C LYS A 231 -34.50 16.99 49.53
N LYS A 232 -35.23 15.88 49.35
CA LYS A 232 -34.96 14.89 48.30
C LYS A 232 -35.02 15.53 46.91
N ASN A 233 -36.10 16.26 46.60
CA ASN A 233 -36.26 16.92 45.30
C ASN A 233 -35.19 17.99 45.07
N GLN A 234 -34.83 18.76 46.11
CA GLN A 234 -33.74 19.73 46.03
C GLN A 234 -32.37 19.05 45.77
N ALA A 235 -32.11 17.91 46.41
CA ALA A 235 -30.88 17.14 46.19
C ALA A 235 -30.83 16.55 44.77
N MET A 236 -31.93 15.98 44.29
CA MET A 236 -32.04 15.45 42.93
C MET A 236 -31.84 16.55 41.88
N ALA A 237 -32.45 17.74 42.08
CA ALA A 237 -32.25 18.88 41.19
C ALA A 237 -30.78 19.33 41.15
N LYS A 238 -30.10 19.38 42.30
CA LYS A 238 -28.65 19.66 42.35
C LYS A 238 -27.83 18.60 41.66
N GLN A 239 -28.21 17.32 41.77
CA GLN A 239 -27.54 16.23 41.08
C GLN A 239 -27.68 16.33 39.56
N GLU A 240 -28.87 16.68 39.04
CA GLU A 240 -29.05 16.90 37.60
C GLU A 240 -28.18 18.07 37.10
N LEU A 241 -28.08 19.15 37.88
CA LEU A 241 -27.17 20.27 37.57
C LEU A 241 -25.69 19.87 37.62
N ASP A 242 -25.31 18.96 38.53
CA ASP A 242 -23.93 18.43 38.66
C ASP A 242 -23.57 17.38 37.59
N LYS A 243 -24.55 16.73 36.96
CA LYS A 243 -24.29 15.77 35.86
C LYS A 243 -23.76 16.45 34.61
N ILE A 244 -24.28 17.64 34.28
CA ILE A 244 -23.90 18.43 33.09
C ILE A 244 -22.38 18.72 33.04
N PRO A 245 -21.71 19.18 34.12
CA PRO A 245 -20.26 19.42 34.11
C PRO A 245 -19.40 18.14 34.06
N ARG A 246 -19.91 16.98 34.46
CA ARG A 246 -19.18 15.69 34.34
C ARG A 246 -19.16 15.14 32.93
N LEU A 247 -20.08 15.60 32.09
CA LEU A 247 -20.19 15.28 30.66
C LEU A 247 -19.50 16.31 29.76
N GLY A 248 -18.83 17.32 30.35
CA GLY A 248 -18.13 18.36 29.60
C GLY A 248 -17.14 17.80 28.58
N THR A 249 -16.79 18.60 27.57
CA THR A 249 -16.04 18.15 26.37
C THR A 249 -14.70 17.48 26.65
N THR A 250 -14.10 17.73 27.80
CA THR A 250 -12.85 17.10 28.27
C THR A 250 -13.06 15.92 29.23
N GLN A 251 -14.30 15.58 29.62
CA GLN A 251 -14.68 14.51 30.56
C GLN A 251 -13.87 14.51 31.87
N GLN A 252 -13.37 15.67 32.28
CA GLN A 252 -12.43 15.78 33.40
C GLN A 252 -13.10 15.92 34.77
N GLY A 253 -14.42 16.06 34.84
CA GLY A 253 -15.12 16.21 36.12
C GLY A 253 -14.67 17.42 36.96
N ILE A 254 -13.96 18.38 36.34
CA ILE A 254 -13.55 19.63 36.98
C ILE A 254 -14.61 20.68 36.63
N TYR A 255 -15.12 21.37 37.65
CA TYR A 255 -16.03 22.50 37.51
C TYR A 255 -15.43 23.56 36.58
N THR A 256 -15.86 23.60 35.32
CA THR A 256 -15.68 24.81 34.51
C THR A 256 -16.79 25.77 34.91
N ALA A 257 -16.42 26.99 35.31
CA ALA A 257 -17.37 28.03 35.66
C ALA A 257 -18.45 28.13 34.58
N ALA A 258 -19.73 28.10 35.00
CA ALA A 258 -20.86 28.31 34.13
C ALA A 258 -20.66 29.67 33.44
N TYR A 259 -20.54 29.68 32.12
CA TYR A 259 -20.63 30.91 31.36
C TYR A 259 -22.04 31.47 31.55
N HIS A 260 -22.12 32.69 32.08
CA HIS A 260 -23.33 33.50 32.16
C HIS A 260 -23.81 33.92 30.76
#